data_AF-A0A0R3SYV5-F1
#
_entry.id   AF-A0A0R3SYV5-F1
#
_cell.length_a   1.000
_cell.length_b   1.000
_cell.length_c   1.000
_cell.angle_alpha   90.00
_cell.angle_beta   90.00
_cell.angle_gamma   90.00
#
_symmetry.space_group_name_H-M   'P 1'
#
loop_
_entity.id
_entity.type
_entity.pdbx_description
1 polymer ?
#
loop_
_entity_poly.entity_id
_entity_poly.type
_entity_poly.pdbx_seq_one_letter_code
_entity_poly.pdbx_strand_id
1 'polypeptide(L)'
;LRRKGKLTREFYDEEDLLPNNSFTDLLNDDDVEKIPTLPKDFEKTMLRLSNEEGVLKLKPIYHGRLARRGIEPSDVNFMDTADGLYIYVGPTVSKKERNSVWKEADKYLESTKNPTRSIHYIKAGQKCYEMDEIWDDYN
;
A
#
# COMPACT_ATOMS: atom_id res chain seq x y z
N LEU A 1 4.35 13.30 9.50
CA LEU A 1 5.24 14.48 9.41
C LEU A 1 5.56 14.80 7.94
N ARG A 2 5.18 15.99 7.44
CA ARG A 2 5.58 16.45 6.10
C ARG A 2 6.99 17.02 6.19
N ARG A 3 8.02 16.34 5.67
CA ARG A 3 9.45 16.70 5.85
C ARG A 3 9.91 17.99 5.13
N LYS A 4 9.00 18.79 4.52
CA LYS A 4 9.20 20.16 3.97
C LYS A 4 10.58 20.43 3.32
N GLY A 5 11.11 19.50 2.51
CA GLY A 5 12.41 19.68 1.83
C GLY A 5 13.65 19.62 2.73
N LYS A 6 13.51 19.25 4.01
CA LYS A 6 14.60 19.04 4.96
C LYS A 6 15.06 17.56 5.01
N LEU A 7 14.83 16.82 3.94
CA LEU A 7 15.28 15.43 3.83
C LEU A 7 16.61 15.45 3.09
N THR A 8 17.69 15.19 3.80
CA THR A 8 18.98 14.87 3.18
C THR A 8 18.88 13.47 2.59
N ARG A 9 19.30 13.32 1.34
CA ARG A 9 19.43 12.01 0.67
C ARG A 9 20.90 11.79 0.41
N GLU A 10 21.38 10.61 0.77
CA GLU A 10 22.75 10.17 0.54
C GLU A 10 22.65 8.86 -0.25
N PHE A 11 23.59 8.66 -1.17
CA PHE A 11 23.71 7.45 -1.97
C PHE A 11 25.07 6.83 -1.64
N TYR A 12 25.06 5.54 -1.35
CA TYR A 12 26.25 4.76 -1.04
C TYR A 12 26.26 3.57 -1.98
N ASP A 13 27.38 3.34 -2.66
CA ASP A 13 27.62 2.09 -3.38
C ASP A 13 28.13 1.02 -2.40
N GLU A 14 28.11 -0.26 -2.77
CA GLU A 14 28.56 -1.35 -1.89
C GLU A 14 30.02 -1.15 -1.41
N GLU A 15 30.85 -0.54 -2.24
CA GLU A 15 32.24 -0.20 -1.90
C GLU A 15 32.35 0.89 -0.82
N ASP A 16 31.37 1.81 -0.74
CA ASP A 16 31.29 2.88 0.27
C ASP A 16 30.81 2.38 1.65
N LEU A 17 30.27 1.16 1.69
CA LEU A 17 29.81 0.48 2.91
C LEU A 17 30.92 -0.36 3.58
N LEU A 18 32.07 -0.53 2.91
CA LEU A 18 33.24 -1.24 3.44
C LEU A 18 33.93 -0.50 4.60
N PRO A 19 34.07 0.84 4.60
CA PRO A 19 34.46 1.58 5.79
C PRO A 19 33.26 1.86 6.72
N ASN A 20 33.50 1.86 8.04
CA ASN A 20 32.45 2.24 9.00
C ASN A 20 32.00 3.69 8.72
N ASN A 21 30.71 3.87 8.48
CA ASN A 21 30.11 5.15 8.09
C ASN A 21 28.85 5.44 8.93
N SER A 22 28.30 6.64 8.80
CA SER A 22 27.11 7.06 9.58
C SER A 22 25.87 6.21 9.29
N PHE A 23 25.84 5.46 8.18
CA PHE A 23 24.78 4.53 7.86
C PHE A 23 24.96 3.18 8.58
N THR A 24 26.18 2.61 8.59
CA THR A 24 26.47 1.34 9.30
C THR A 24 26.36 1.49 10.81
N ASP A 25 26.69 2.66 11.37
CA ASP A 25 26.52 2.97 12.80
C ASP A 25 25.04 2.97 13.27
N LEU A 26 24.08 3.09 12.36
CA LEU A 26 22.65 3.03 12.65
C LEU A 26 22.09 1.60 12.66
N LEU A 27 22.87 0.64 12.16
CA LEU A 27 22.48 -0.76 12.11
C LEU A 27 23.04 -1.49 13.34
N ASN A 28 22.35 -2.54 13.77
CA ASN A 28 22.83 -3.41 14.83
C ASN A 28 23.58 -4.59 14.19
N ASP A 29 24.63 -5.09 14.85
CA ASP A 29 25.36 -6.30 14.44
C ASP A 29 24.63 -7.61 14.79
N ASP A 30 23.34 -7.53 15.13
CA ASP A 30 22.53 -8.70 15.45
C ASP A 30 22.29 -9.54 14.19
N ASP A 31 22.39 -10.87 14.31
CA ASP A 31 22.07 -11.78 13.21
C ASP A 31 20.63 -11.53 12.72
N VAL A 32 20.49 -11.07 11.48
CA VAL A 32 19.19 -10.84 10.86
C VAL A 32 18.62 -12.19 10.41
N GLU A 33 17.41 -12.52 10.88
CA GLU A 33 16.64 -13.60 10.28
C GLU A 33 16.49 -13.34 8.77
N LYS A 34 16.74 -14.37 7.95
CA LYS A 34 16.61 -14.24 6.50
C LYS A 34 15.24 -13.67 6.18
N ILE A 35 15.22 -12.58 5.41
CA ILE A 35 13.98 -11.95 4.94
C ILE A 35 13.12 -13.08 4.36
N PRO A 36 11.93 -13.34 4.94
CA PRO A 36 11.08 -14.38 4.40
C PRO A 36 10.78 -14.00 2.95
N THR A 37 11.14 -14.90 2.02
CA THR A 37 10.73 -14.73 0.63
C THR A 37 9.23 -14.52 0.60
N LEU A 38 8.79 -13.51 -0.15
CA LEU A 38 7.37 -13.22 -0.38
C LEU A 38 6.60 -14.54 -0.54
N PRO A 39 5.47 -14.71 0.16
CA PRO A 39 4.70 -15.95 0.07
C PRO A 39 4.46 -16.28 -1.40
N LYS A 40 4.95 -17.44 -1.85
CA LYS A 40 4.88 -17.87 -3.26
C LYS A 40 3.47 -17.84 -3.84
N ASP A 41 2.47 -17.90 -2.96
CA ASP A 41 1.06 -18.01 -3.31
C ASP A 41 0.23 -16.77 -2.89
N PHE A 42 0.84 -15.58 -2.78
CA PHE A 42 0.06 -14.37 -2.50
C PHE A 42 -0.70 -13.89 -3.75
N GLU A 43 -2.02 -13.89 -3.67
CA GLU A 43 -2.89 -13.41 -4.75
C GLU A 43 -3.34 -11.96 -4.50
N LYS A 44 -2.96 -11.06 -5.41
CA LYS A 44 -3.39 -9.66 -5.37
C LYS A 44 -4.91 -9.59 -5.48
N THR A 45 -5.54 -8.71 -4.70
CA THR A 45 -7.00 -8.52 -4.74
C THR A 45 -7.35 -7.04 -4.77
N MET A 46 -8.31 -6.66 -5.60
CA MET A 46 -8.88 -5.31 -5.64
C MET A 46 -10.31 -5.34 -5.12
N LEU A 47 -10.64 -4.45 -4.19
CA LEU A 47 -11.99 -4.25 -3.69
C LEU A 47 -12.40 -2.77 -3.80
N ARG A 48 -13.70 -2.52 -3.91
CA ARG A 48 -14.31 -1.20 -4.01
C ARG A 48 -15.25 -0.99 -2.83
N LEU A 49 -15.02 0.07 -2.08
CA LEU A 49 -15.91 0.52 -1.00
C LEU A 49 -16.88 1.55 -1.55
N SER A 50 -18.16 1.17 -1.63
CA SER A 50 -19.22 1.95 -2.26
C SER A 50 -20.44 2.09 -1.36
N ASN A 51 -21.15 3.22 -1.45
CA ASN A 51 -22.41 3.49 -0.75
C ASN A 51 -23.63 3.68 -1.68
N GLU A 52 -23.52 3.34 -2.96
CA GLU A 52 -24.56 3.57 -4.00
C GLU A 52 -25.95 3.01 -3.63
N GLU A 53 -26.02 1.93 -2.86
CA GLU A 53 -27.28 1.29 -2.42
C GLU A 53 -27.78 1.82 -1.06
N GLY A 54 -27.26 2.96 -0.57
CA GLY A 54 -27.52 3.51 0.76
C GLY A 54 -26.79 2.80 1.91
N VAL A 55 -26.29 1.60 1.65
CA VAL A 55 -25.47 0.78 2.56
C VAL A 55 -24.03 0.78 2.07
N LEU A 56 -23.09 1.04 2.99
CA LEU A 56 -21.66 0.96 2.71
C LEU A 56 -21.24 -0.51 2.58
N LYS A 57 -20.69 -0.90 1.42
CA LYS A 57 -20.28 -2.28 1.13
C LYS A 57 -18.91 -2.32 0.45
N LEU A 58 -18.09 -3.29 0.84
CA LEU A 58 -16.83 -3.62 0.18
C LEU A 58 -17.11 -4.72 -0.86
N LYS A 59 -16.94 -4.39 -2.15
CA LYS A 59 -17.23 -5.27 -3.30
C LYS A 59 -15.91 -5.72 -3.95
N PRO A 60 -15.63 -7.02 -4.12
CA PRO A 60 -14.44 -7.46 -4.86
C PRO A 60 -14.59 -7.13 -6.35
N ILE A 61 -13.52 -6.62 -6.96
CA ILE A 61 -13.45 -6.22 -8.38
C ILE A 61 -12.50 -7.14 -9.14
N TYR A 62 -11.30 -7.36 -8.59
CA TYR A 62 -10.31 -8.27 -9.18
C TYR A 62 -9.72 -9.20 -8.13
N HIS A 63 -9.26 -10.35 -8.61
CA HIS A 63 -8.60 -11.38 -7.83
C HIS A 63 -7.48 -12.00 -8.69
N GLY A 64 -6.31 -12.21 -8.08
CA GLY A 64 -5.09 -12.69 -8.73
C GLY A 64 -4.34 -11.65 -9.59
N ARG A 65 -5.01 -10.57 -10.00
CA ARG A 65 -4.43 -9.50 -10.84
C ARG A 65 -4.97 -8.12 -10.45
N LEU A 66 -4.20 -7.07 -10.71
CA LEU A 66 -4.62 -5.68 -10.57
C LEU A 66 -4.51 -4.96 -11.90
N ALA A 67 -5.60 -4.30 -12.32
CA ALA A 67 -5.59 -3.44 -13.49
C ALA A 67 -6.05 -2.03 -13.12
N ARG A 68 -5.36 -0.99 -13.61
CA ARG A 68 -5.74 0.41 -13.33
C ARG A 68 -7.16 0.74 -13.82
N ARG A 69 -7.62 0.04 -14.85
CA ARG A 69 -8.99 0.17 -15.39
C ARG A 69 -10.08 -0.18 -14.38
N GLY A 70 -9.78 -0.92 -13.32
CA GLY A 70 -10.73 -1.24 -12.25
C GLY A 70 -10.90 -0.14 -11.21
N ILE A 71 -10.07 0.90 -11.23
CA ILE A 71 -10.20 2.03 -10.30
C ILE A 71 -11.46 2.81 -10.66
N GLU A 72 -12.37 2.92 -9.68
CA GLU A 72 -13.52 3.82 -9.78
C GLU A 72 -13.20 5.18 -9.14
N PRO A 73 -13.25 6.30 -9.90
CA PRO A 73 -13.00 7.64 -9.35
C PRO A 73 -14.06 8.16 -8.37
N SER A 74 -15.28 7.62 -8.40
CA SER A 74 -16.34 7.99 -7.44
C SER A 74 -16.19 7.35 -6.06
N ASP A 75 -15.34 6.33 -5.91
CA ASP A 75 -15.35 5.46 -4.74
C ASP A 75 -13.95 5.32 -4.10
N VAL A 76 -13.86 4.52 -3.04
CA VAL A 76 -12.57 4.13 -2.45
C VAL A 76 -12.19 2.75 -2.94
N ASN A 77 -10.96 2.61 -3.42
CA ASN A 77 -10.44 1.37 -4.00
C ASN A 77 -9.35 0.83 -3.08
N PHE A 78 -9.49 -0.42 -2.69
CA PHE A 78 -8.58 -1.17 -1.83
C PHE A 78 -7.81 -2.14 -2.74
N MET A 79 -6.48 -2.13 -2.67
CA MET A 79 -5.61 -3.05 -3.40
C MET A 79 -4.76 -3.77 -2.38
N ASP A 80 -5.10 -5.03 -2.13
CA ASP A 80 -4.38 -5.91 -1.24
C ASP A 80 -3.27 -6.60 -2.03
N THR A 81 -2.03 -6.32 -1.63
CA THR A 81 -0.81 -6.82 -2.26
C THR A 81 0.06 -7.51 -1.21
N ALA A 82 1.15 -8.14 -1.65
CA ALA A 82 2.06 -8.79 -0.73
C ALA A 82 2.84 -7.77 0.13
N ASP A 83 3.08 -6.57 -0.41
CA ASP A 83 3.83 -5.48 0.25
C ASP A 83 2.96 -4.70 1.25
N GLY A 84 1.64 -4.70 1.06
CA GLY A 84 0.72 -4.02 1.95
C GLY A 84 -0.67 -3.77 1.34
N LEU A 85 -1.51 -3.11 2.12
CA LEU A 85 -2.84 -2.65 1.69
C LEU A 85 -2.75 -1.22 1.17
N TYR A 86 -2.94 -1.05 -0.13
CA TYR A 86 -3.04 0.27 -0.74
C TYR A 86 -4.50 0.71 -0.80
N ILE A 87 -4.77 1.93 -0.35
CA ILE A 87 -6.10 2.52 -0.36
C ILE A 87 -6.06 3.78 -1.19
N TYR A 88 -6.70 3.73 -2.36
CA TYR A 88 -6.86 4.87 -3.25
C TYR A 88 -8.24 5.50 -3.09
N VAL A 89 -8.24 6.77 -2.71
CA VAL A 89 -9.45 7.56 -2.52
C VAL A 89 -9.70 8.42 -3.75
N GLY A 90 -10.75 8.08 -4.50
CA GLY A 90 -11.14 8.76 -5.73
C GLY A 90 -11.49 10.25 -5.52
N PRO A 91 -11.40 11.07 -6.58
CA PRO A 91 -11.64 12.52 -6.51
C PRO A 91 -13.06 12.89 -6.08
N THR A 92 -14.06 12.08 -6.47
CA THR A 92 -15.49 12.38 -6.26
C THR A 92 -16.13 11.56 -5.15
N VAL A 93 -15.31 10.94 -4.29
CA VAL A 93 -15.78 10.13 -3.17
C VAL A 93 -16.69 10.90 -2.20
N SER A 94 -17.73 10.24 -1.71
CA SER A 94 -18.59 10.82 -0.69
C SER A 94 -17.84 11.00 0.64
N LYS A 95 -18.26 11.97 1.45
CA LYS A 95 -17.70 12.17 2.79
C LYS A 95 -17.93 10.95 3.69
N LYS A 96 -19.04 10.25 3.51
CA LYS A 96 -19.40 9.06 4.29
C LYS A 96 -18.41 7.93 4.05
N GLU A 97 -18.14 7.60 2.78
CA GLU A 97 -17.15 6.57 2.42
C GLU A 97 -15.76 6.96 2.92
N ARG A 98 -15.34 8.21 2.67
CA ARG A 98 -14.03 8.72 3.10
C ARG A 98 -13.79 8.58 4.60
N ASN A 99 -14.80 8.86 5.41
CA ASN A 99 -14.70 8.77 6.86
C ASN A 99 -14.72 7.31 7.37
N SER A 100 -15.32 6.40 6.60
CA SER A 100 -15.41 4.97 6.94
C SER A 100 -14.20 4.16 6.49
N VAL A 101 -13.31 4.72 5.66
CA VAL A 101 -12.14 4.01 5.10
C VAL A 101 -11.32 3.27 6.15
N TRP A 102 -10.89 3.95 7.21
CA TRP A 102 -10.02 3.34 8.22
C TRP A 102 -10.69 2.18 8.94
N LYS A 103 -11.96 2.36 9.32
CA LYS A 103 -12.75 1.30 9.97
C LYS A 103 -12.90 0.07 9.07
N GLU A 104 -13.15 0.27 7.78
CA GLU A 104 -13.30 -0.84 6.84
C GLU A 104 -11.94 -1.48 6.48
N ALA A 105 -10.84 -0.71 6.51
CA ALA A 105 -9.48 -1.22 6.35
C ALA A 105 -9.06 -2.11 7.52
N ASP A 106 -9.28 -1.66 8.76
CA ASP A 106 -8.98 -2.44 9.95
C ASP A 106 -9.78 -3.76 9.93
N LYS A 107 -11.09 -3.67 9.69
CA LYS A 107 -11.97 -4.83 9.56
C LYS A 107 -11.55 -5.78 8.45
N TYR A 108 -11.11 -5.24 7.31
CA TYR A 108 -10.61 -6.06 6.20
C TYR A 108 -9.32 -6.78 6.62
N LEU A 109 -8.33 -6.08 7.18
CA LEU A 109 -7.07 -6.67 7.61
C LEU A 109 -7.24 -7.73 8.71
N GLU A 110 -8.15 -7.50 9.68
CA GLU A 110 -8.52 -8.49 10.70
C GLU A 110 -9.07 -9.80 10.10
N SER A 111 -9.70 -9.72 8.92
CA SER A 111 -10.21 -10.90 8.21
C SER A 111 -9.14 -11.64 7.38
N THR A 112 -7.97 -11.01 7.16
CA THR A 112 -6.87 -11.61 6.41
C THR A 112 -5.93 -12.41 7.31
N LYS A 113 -5.04 -13.19 6.69
CA LYS A 113 -4.01 -13.97 7.41
C LYS A 113 -2.96 -13.10 8.10
N ASN A 114 -2.84 -11.81 7.75
CA ASN A 114 -1.80 -10.93 8.26
C ASN A 114 -2.37 -9.54 8.59
N PRO A 115 -2.89 -9.34 9.82
CA PRO A 115 -3.58 -8.11 10.21
C PRO A 115 -2.63 -6.92 10.45
N THR A 116 -1.33 -7.16 10.62
CA THR A 116 -0.34 -6.12 10.93
C THR A 116 0.35 -5.53 9.70
N ARG A 117 -0.25 -5.70 8.51
CA ARG A 117 0.28 -5.15 7.27
C ARG A 117 0.23 -3.63 7.26
N SER A 118 1.18 -3.02 6.54
CA SER A 118 1.18 -1.59 6.29
C SER A 118 -0.05 -1.17 5.49
N ILE A 119 -0.60 -0.01 5.85
CA ILE A 119 -1.66 0.65 5.08
C ILE A 119 -1.07 1.89 4.41
N HIS A 120 -1.20 1.94 3.08
CA HIS A 120 -0.81 3.09 2.27
C HIS A 120 -2.08 3.85 1.87
N TYR A 121 -2.30 5.02 2.46
CA TYR A 121 -3.46 5.87 2.13
C TYR A 121 -3.09 6.92 1.08
N ILE A 122 -3.69 6.83 -0.11
CA ILE A 122 -3.40 7.68 -1.27
C ILE A 122 -4.67 8.44 -1.67
N LYS A 123 -4.55 9.77 -1.79
CA LYS A 123 -5.62 10.62 -2.34
C LYS A 123 -5.45 10.82 -3.84
N ALA A 124 -6.54 10.98 -4.58
CA ALA A 124 -6.49 11.42 -5.97
C ALA A 124 -5.58 12.65 -6.15
N GLY A 125 -4.66 12.58 -7.12
CA GLY A 125 -3.65 13.61 -7.39
C GLY A 125 -2.36 13.51 -6.56
N GLN A 126 -2.29 12.61 -5.57
CA GLN A 126 -1.06 12.32 -4.83
C GLN A 126 -0.22 11.29 -5.61
N LYS A 127 1.08 11.56 -5.77
CA LYS A 127 2.04 10.59 -6.31
C LYS A 127 2.44 9.58 -5.23
N CYS A 128 2.48 8.30 -5.59
CA CYS A 128 2.98 7.20 -4.78
C CYS A 128 3.68 6.24 -5.74
N TYR A 129 5.01 6.20 -5.69
CA TYR A 129 5.80 5.40 -6.63
C TYR A 129 5.59 3.91 -6.39
N GLU A 130 5.43 3.53 -5.13
CA GLU A 130 5.15 2.16 -4.71
C GLU A 130 3.82 1.66 -5.30
N MET A 131 2.79 2.51 -5.33
CA MET A 131 1.52 2.17 -5.99
C MET A 131 1.65 2.10 -7.51
N ASP A 132 2.64 2.74 -8.14
CA ASP A 132 2.81 2.66 -9.59
C ASP A 132 3.39 1.31 -10.05
N GLU A 133 3.98 0.54 -9.14
CA GLU A 133 4.64 -0.75 -9.41
C GLU A 133 3.70 -1.96 -9.20
N ILE A 134 2.57 -1.80 -8.51
CA ILE A 134 1.69 -2.94 -8.18
C ILE A 134 0.81 -3.44 -9.33
N TRP A 135 0.73 -2.71 -10.45
CA TRP A 135 -0.20 -2.96 -11.55
C TRP A 135 0.28 -4.03 -12.52
N ASP A 136 -0.65 -4.87 -12.99
CA ASP A 136 -0.40 -5.93 -13.98
C ASP A 136 -0.86 -5.50 -15.40
N ASP A 137 -0.85 -4.19 -15.67
CA ASP A 137 -1.31 -3.60 -16.95
C ASP A 137 -0.37 -3.89 -18.14
N TYR A 138 0.80 -4.47 -17.89
CA TYR A 138 1.87 -4.69 -18.89
C TYR A 138 1.74 -5.99 -19.70
N ASN A 139 0.57 -6.65 -19.68
CA ASN A 139 0.28 -7.86 -20.45
C ASN A 139 -0.77 -7.60 -21.54
#